data_AF-A0A2D5WAR1-F1
#
_entry.id   AF-A0A2D5WAR1-F1
#
_cell.length_a   1.000
_cell.length_b   1.000
_cell.length_c   1.000
_cell.angle_alpha   90.00
_cell.angle_beta   90.00
_cell.angle_gamma   90.00
#
_symmetry.space_group_name_H-M   'P 1'
#
loop_
_entity.id
_entity.type
_entity.pdbx_description
1 polymer ?
#
loop_
_entity_poly.entity_id
_entity_poly.type
_entity_poly.pdbx_seq_one_letter_code
_entity_poly.pdbx_strand_id
1 'polypeptide(L)'
;MALHHHQPRTDMSTQIKSIPPIALLLPAALVLLALAWFDPFAWRAQPRAQPVDGESSAAAGAALVSESEPAAVPGTGLVPIPARDTLPPAPTLWDDELRALLEKMAVIPWDELDGLLRPMLVPVANMERVLALLASGALGDELTAQSAAEIGAVKALALAALVYNTPGDTGELSQLSAGVDGRAFLVSVLEGLAIIPAPSDAQLARLLTSLRAGEGALLSVEFLPLLRELAAANPEKSDLFESLLADLAAQLSDEERAAYYARFLSEIDSPKLLKDALIGLFGDEAQAATAMSWATELFDSQADNRELRREIAMAIAVAAPAEEAAAFFGQRATSNMYAQLMTLGMRPEAADALLAEYDYLATLDSNPGPRKMLVAGMASLGKDHMFDVARYDPAPQVRGQAVITMTAYVAGSATPEALELIRTGFRESQDPGLGIPAHQALSAAHNLAQKTRNTAGSVRDGSVDLMREIALDHRVPTSTRERAVQLLSSFLSHEDFDVLKQQVSSLPFTPY
;
A
#
# COMPACT_ATOMS: atom_id res chain seq x y z
N MET A 1 59.35 45.78 -17.01
CA MET A 1 59.37 46.07 -15.57
C MET A 1 57.98 45.78 -15.02
N ALA A 2 57.73 44.53 -14.63
CA ALA A 2 56.59 44.11 -13.81
C ALA A 2 56.90 42.68 -13.34
N LEU A 3 56.76 42.48 -12.04
CA LEU A 3 57.43 41.47 -11.25
C LEU A 3 56.74 40.11 -11.29
N HIS A 4 57.58 39.06 -11.31
CA HIS A 4 57.24 37.71 -10.89
C HIS A 4 56.78 37.73 -9.42
N HIS A 5 55.53 37.33 -9.18
CA HIS A 5 55.09 36.89 -7.86
C HIS A 5 54.79 35.39 -7.90
N HIS A 6 55.69 34.63 -7.25
CA HIS A 6 55.43 33.29 -6.77
C HIS A 6 54.32 33.32 -5.71
N GLN A 7 53.24 32.57 -5.95
CA GLN A 7 52.34 32.13 -4.89
C GLN A 7 52.64 30.66 -4.55
N PRO A 8 52.66 30.30 -3.26
CA PRO A 8 52.88 28.93 -2.81
C PRO A 8 51.61 28.09 -3.03
N ARG A 9 51.80 26.88 -3.58
CA ARG A 9 50.81 25.80 -3.56
C ARG A 9 50.52 25.42 -2.11
N THR A 10 49.34 25.78 -1.61
CA THR A 10 48.74 25.15 -0.43
C THR A 10 47.98 23.92 -0.88
N ASP A 11 48.49 22.74 -0.53
CA ASP A 11 47.73 21.49 -0.57
C ASP A 11 46.54 21.61 0.38
N MET A 12 45.33 21.74 -0.17
CA MET A 12 44.09 21.48 0.56
C MET A 12 43.78 19.99 0.41
N SER A 13 44.12 19.20 1.42
CA SER A 13 43.53 17.88 1.59
C SER A 13 42.04 18.09 1.91
N THR A 14 41.18 17.69 0.98
CA THR A 14 39.74 17.59 1.21
C THR A 14 39.48 16.44 2.17
N GLN A 15 39.42 16.73 3.47
CA GLN A 15 38.71 15.89 4.43
C GLN A 15 37.22 15.94 4.09
N ILE A 16 36.73 14.90 3.41
CA ILE A 16 35.31 14.62 3.30
C ILE A 16 34.84 14.24 4.71
N LYS A 17 34.18 15.16 5.40
CA LYS A 17 33.45 14.84 6.64
C LYS A 17 32.24 14.01 6.24
N SER A 18 32.29 12.72 6.55
CA SER A 18 31.15 11.81 6.46
C SER A 18 29.99 12.37 7.27
N ILE A 19 28.89 12.69 6.59
CA ILE A 19 27.63 13.05 7.24
C ILE A 19 27.10 11.77 7.90
N PRO A 20 26.79 11.77 9.21
CA PRO A 20 26.26 10.59 9.88
C PRO A 20 24.89 10.23 9.29
N PRO A 21 24.59 8.94 9.06
CA PRO A 21 23.35 8.46 8.42
C PRO A 21 22.06 8.90 9.14
N ILE A 22 22.16 9.37 10.38
CA ILE A 22 21.05 9.93 11.16
C ILE A 22 20.50 11.24 10.56
N ALA A 23 21.31 12.00 9.83
CA ALA A 23 20.85 13.27 9.22
C ALA A 23 19.92 13.07 8.00
N LEU A 24 19.82 11.86 7.46
CA LEU A 24 18.95 11.52 6.32
C LEU A 24 17.58 10.95 6.74
N LEU A 25 17.42 10.53 8.00
CA LEU A 25 16.19 9.88 8.49
C LEU A 25 15.16 10.85 9.08
N LEU A 26 15.58 12.06 9.45
CA LEU A 26 14.71 13.06 10.08
C LEU A 26 13.56 13.58 9.19
N PRO A 27 13.75 13.79 7.87
CA PRO A 27 12.66 14.25 6.99
C PRO A 27 11.58 13.18 6.78
N ALA A 28 11.98 11.90 6.68
CA ALA A 28 11.05 10.78 6.48
C ALA A 28 10.18 10.52 7.72
N ALA A 29 10.77 10.62 8.92
CA ALA A 29 10.05 10.47 10.19
C ALA A 29 9.00 11.60 10.41
N LEU A 30 9.30 12.83 9.97
CA LEU A 30 8.37 13.96 10.05
C LEU A 30 7.20 13.86 9.07
N VAL A 31 7.38 13.24 7.90
CA VAL A 31 6.30 12.98 6.92
C VAL A 31 5.34 11.90 7.42
N LEU A 32 5.84 10.84 8.06
CA LEU A 32 5.01 9.77 8.63
C LEU A 32 4.18 10.25 9.83
N LEU A 33 4.73 11.16 10.65
CA LEU A 33 4.00 11.81 11.74
C LEU A 33 2.89 12.76 11.26
N ALA A 34 3.05 13.38 10.09
CA ALA A 34 2.02 14.23 9.49
C ALA A 34 0.85 13.41 8.89
N LEU A 35 1.11 12.20 8.38
CA LEU A 35 0.09 11.33 7.80
C LEU A 35 -0.82 10.67 8.86
N ALA A 36 -0.29 10.39 10.06
CA ALA A 36 -1.07 9.82 11.16
C ALA A 36 -2.08 10.82 11.79
N TRP A 37 -1.91 12.13 11.57
CA TRP A 37 -2.79 13.15 12.18
C TRP A 37 -4.02 13.50 11.32
N PHE A 38 -4.08 13.05 10.06
CA PHE A 38 -5.08 13.51 9.09
C PHE A 38 -6.14 12.47 8.70
N ASP A 39 -6.25 11.31 9.35
CA ASP A 39 -7.28 10.32 9.01
C ASP A 39 -8.67 10.70 9.59
N PRO A 40 -9.65 11.11 8.77
CA PRO A 40 -10.97 11.55 9.24
C PRO A 40 -11.98 10.40 9.38
N PHE A 41 -11.60 9.13 9.19
CA PHE A 41 -12.59 8.04 9.00
C PHE A 41 -12.64 6.94 10.07
N ALA A 42 -11.96 7.09 11.21
CA ALA A 42 -11.87 6.06 12.25
C ALA A 42 -13.13 5.85 13.15
N TRP A 43 -14.37 6.06 12.67
CA TRP A 43 -15.57 5.99 13.53
C TRP A 43 -16.70 5.04 13.13
N ARG A 44 -16.40 3.93 12.45
CA ARG A 44 -17.37 2.82 12.30
C ARG A 44 -16.72 1.44 12.35
N ALA A 45 -16.52 0.93 13.57
CA ALA A 45 -16.56 -0.51 13.80
C ALA A 45 -16.96 -0.76 15.27
N GLN A 46 -18.25 -1.03 15.50
CA GLN A 46 -18.69 -1.70 16.72
C GLN A 46 -18.76 -3.21 16.44
N PRO A 47 -18.25 -4.07 17.34
CA PRO A 47 -18.26 -5.52 17.16
C PRO A 47 -19.61 -6.10 17.57
N ARG A 48 -20.15 -7.01 16.75
CA ARG A 48 -21.29 -7.86 17.12
C ARG A 48 -20.74 -9.24 17.49
N ALA A 49 -21.16 -9.72 18.64
CA ALA A 49 -20.64 -10.92 19.29
C ALA A 49 -21.38 -12.22 18.88
N GLN A 50 -20.60 -13.30 19.01
CA GLN A 50 -20.92 -14.64 19.56
C GLN A 50 -20.98 -15.87 18.63
N PRO A 51 -20.55 -17.03 19.19
CA PRO A 51 -19.95 -18.15 18.48
C PRO A 51 -20.93 -19.31 18.30
N VAL A 52 -20.56 -20.27 17.44
CA VAL A 52 -21.22 -21.58 17.37
C VAL A 52 -20.14 -22.64 17.54
N ASP A 53 -20.28 -23.41 18.62
CA ASP A 53 -19.51 -24.61 18.93
C ASP A 53 -19.79 -25.72 17.91
N GLY A 54 -18.76 -26.51 17.60
CA GLY A 54 -18.86 -27.72 16.80
C GLY A 54 -17.60 -28.56 16.90
N GLU A 55 -17.61 -29.51 17.84
CA GLU A 55 -16.55 -30.46 18.12
C GLU A 55 -16.25 -31.46 16.98
N SER A 56 -14.98 -31.90 16.96
CA SER A 56 -14.50 -33.28 16.72
C SER A 56 -14.58 -33.90 15.32
N SER A 57 -13.40 -34.20 14.74
CA SER A 57 -13.07 -35.57 14.37
C SER A 57 -11.56 -35.74 14.14
N ALA A 58 -10.95 -36.57 14.98
CA ALA A 58 -9.65 -37.19 14.74
C ALA A 58 -9.86 -38.57 14.11
N ALA A 59 -9.06 -38.93 13.09
CA ALA A 59 -8.48 -40.27 12.92
C ALA A 59 -7.65 -40.41 11.63
N ALA A 60 -6.35 -40.64 11.85
CA ALA A 60 -5.55 -41.76 11.34
C ALA A 60 -5.55 -42.13 9.83
N GLY A 61 -4.35 -42.12 9.25
CA GLY A 61 -3.99 -42.88 8.06
C GLY A 61 -2.48 -43.07 7.98
N ALA A 62 -2.01 -44.27 8.31
CA ALA A 62 -0.60 -44.64 8.46
C ALA A 62 0.07 -45.12 7.15
N ALA A 63 1.39 -44.95 7.12
CA ALA A 63 2.44 -45.85 6.61
C ALA A 63 2.50 -46.23 5.10
N LEU A 64 3.70 -46.03 4.53
CA LEU A 64 4.43 -46.91 3.58
C LEU A 64 5.87 -46.33 3.45
N VAL A 65 6.89 -46.94 4.07
CA VAL A 65 7.88 -47.88 3.48
C VAL A 65 8.59 -47.31 2.24
N SER A 66 9.89 -47.04 2.33
CA SER A 66 10.92 -48.01 1.88
C SER A 66 12.35 -47.46 2.02
N GLU A 67 13.22 -48.33 2.54
CA GLU A 67 14.68 -48.21 2.61
C GLU A 67 15.31 -48.02 1.22
N SER A 68 16.39 -47.24 1.17
CA SER A 68 17.37 -47.26 0.08
C SER A 68 18.73 -46.82 0.65
N GLU A 69 19.59 -47.80 0.95
CA GLU A 69 21.02 -47.58 1.12
C GLU A 69 21.62 -46.97 -0.16
N PRO A 70 22.71 -46.19 -0.01
CA PRO A 70 23.84 -46.48 -0.88
C PRO A 70 25.19 -46.51 -0.15
N ALA A 71 25.87 -47.63 -0.39
CA ALA A 71 27.26 -47.76 -0.82
C ALA A 71 28.33 -46.84 -0.22
N ALA A 72 29.24 -47.49 0.51
CA ALA A 72 30.53 -46.99 0.95
C ALA A 72 31.39 -46.47 -0.22
N VAL A 73 31.93 -45.26 -0.06
CA VAL A 73 33.06 -44.72 -0.83
C VAL A 73 34.26 -44.55 0.11
N PRO A 74 35.46 -45.05 -0.25
CA PRO A 74 36.62 -45.00 0.63
C PRO A 74 37.40 -43.69 0.49
N GLY A 75 37.75 -43.10 1.64
CA GLY A 75 39.05 -42.51 1.90
C GLY A 75 39.43 -41.23 1.15
N THR A 76 39.14 -40.08 1.76
CA THR A 76 40.00 -38.88 1.63
C THR A 76 40.36 -38.40 3.02
N GLY A 77 41.67 -38.32 3.28
CA GLY A 77 42.24 -38.04 4.59
C GLY A 77 41.76 -36.72 5.17
N LEU A 78 41.00 -36.82 6.27
CA LEU A 78 40.74 -35.72 7.17
C LEU A 78 41.91 -35.63 8.15
N VAL A 79 42.52 -34.44 8.18
CA VAL A 79 43.37 -33.99 9.28
C VAL A 79 42.57 -34.17 10.59
N PRO A 80 43.16 -34.75 11.65
CA PRO A 80 42.44 -34.95 12.90
C PRO A 80 42.03 -33.58 13.46
N ILE A 81 40.72 -33.32 13.45
CA ILE A 81 40.10 -32.28 14.26
C ILE A 81 40.42 -32.65 15.71
N PRO A 82 41.00 -31.74 16.52
CA PRO A 82 41.30 -32.04 17.91
C PRO A 82 40.03 -32.52 18.61
N ALA A 83 40.18 -33.57 19.42
CA ALA A 83 39.11 -34.17 20.18
C ALA A 83 38.30 -33.08 20.89
N ARG A 84 36.99 -33.09 20.63
CA ARG A 84 35.98 -32.31 21.35
C ARG A 84 36.16 -32.56 22.84
N ASP A 85 36.84 -31.65 23.53
CA ASP A 85 36.66 -31.52 24.96
C ASP A 85 35.21 -31.11 25.17
N THR A 86 34.50 -32.03 25.80
CA THR A 86 33.09 -32.01 26.14
C THR A 86 32.74 -30.74 26.90
N LEU A 87 32.16 -29.76 26.20
CA LEU A 87 31.25 -28.82 26.85
C LEU A 87 30.14 -29.67 27.50
N PRO A 88 29.95 -29.59 28.83
CA PRO A 88 28.85 -30.30 29.47
C PRO A 88 27.52 -29.86 28.84
N PRO A 89 26.54 -30.77 28.68
CA PRO A 89 25.24 -30.38 28.15
C PRO A 89 24.68 -29.26 29.03
N ALA A 90 24.42 -28.09 28.44
CA ALA A 90 23.84 -26.99 29.18
C ALA A 90 22.43 -27.42 29.66
N PRO A 91 22.06 -27.11 30.91
CA PRO A 91 20.72 -27.41 31.40
C PRO A 91 19.67 -26.62 30.62
N THR A 92 18.53 -27.25 30.37
CA THR A 92 17.33 -26.53 29.91
C THR A 92 16.89 -25.57 31.00
N LEU A 93 16.74 -24.29 30.65
CA LEU A 93 16.40 -23.23 31.60
C LEU A 93 14.94 -23.32 32.02
N TRP A 94 14.65 -23.01 33.27
CA TRP A 94 13.29 -22.91 33.78
C TRP A 94 12.66 -21.59 33.33
N ASP A 95 11.33 -21.49 33.29
CA ASP A 95 10.63 -20.33 32.72
C ASP A 95 11.02 -19.00 33.41
N ASP A 96 11.21 -19.01 34.74
CA ASP A 96 11.65 -17.84 35.50
C ASP A 96 13.10 -17.43 35.17
N GLU A 97 13.98 -18.41 34.97
CA GLU A 97 15.38 -18.16 34.59
C GLU A 97 15.48 -17.61 33.16
N LEU A 98 14.65 -18.17 32.27
CA LEU A 98 14.52 -17.72 30.89
C LEU A 98 13.99 -16.29 30.86
N ARG A 99 12.91 -15.98 31.59
CA ARG A 99 12.34 -14.63 31.68
C ARG A 99 13.37 -13.62 32.18
N ALA A 100 14.07 -13.91 33.27
CA ALA A 100 15.09 -13.02 33.83
C ALA A 100 16.25 -12.77 32.84
N LEU A 101 16.56 -13.75 31.99
CA LEU A 101 17.58 -13.60 30.96
C LEU A 101 17.08 -12.77 29.77
N LEU A 102 15.84 -12.99 29.33
CA LEU A 102 15.19 -12.19 28.28
C LEU A 102 15.06 -10.72 28.67
N GLU A 103 14.67 -10.41 29.91
CA GLU A 103 14.60 -9.03 30.43
C GLU A 103 15.96 -8.31 30.33
N LYS A 104 17.06 -9.03 30.61
CA LYS A 104 18.41 -8.49 30.45
C LYS A 104 18.74 -8.23 28.97
N MET A 105 18.37 -9.14 28.07
CA MET A 105 18.61 -8.97 26.63
C MET A 105 17.85 -7.79 26.03
N ALA A 106 16.71 -7.40 26.63
CA ALA A 106 15.92 -6.27 26.18
C ALA A 106 16.72 -4.96 26.15
N VAL A 107 17.55 -4.74 27.17
CA VAL A 107 18.28 -3.49 27.40
C VAL A 107 19.71 -3.50 26.87
N ILE A 108 20.25 -4.68 26.54
CA ILE A 108 21.63 -4.83 26.09
C ILE A 108 21.74 -4.56 24.57
N PRO A 109 22.79 -3.81 24.13
CA PRO A 109 23.11 -3.62 22.71
C PRO A 109 23.39 -4.93 21.98
N TRP A 110 23.11 -4.97 20.68
CA TRP A 110 23.20 -6.18 19.85
C TRP A 110 24.59 -6.84 19.85
N ASP A 111 25.64 -6.03 19.90
CA ASP A 111 27.05 -6.45 19.88
C ASP A 111 27.54 -7.02 21.23
N GLU A 112 26.75 -6.89 22.30
CA GLU A 112 27.09 -7.37 23.64
C GLU A 112 26.26 -8.60 24.09
N LEU A 113 25.41 -9.15 23.20
CA LEU A 113 24.48 -10.23 23.54
C LEU A 113 25.10 -11.63 23.59
N ASP A 114 26.32 -11.83 23.07
CA ASP A 114 26.95 -13.14 22.90
C ASP A 114 26.98 -13.98 24.20
N GLY A 115 27.38 -13.36 25.31
CA GLY A 115 27.45 -14.03 26.62
C GLY A 115 26.10 -14.45 27.20
N LEU A 116 25.01 -13.78 26.81
CA LEU A 116 23.64 -14.12 27.24
C LEU A 116 22.95 -15.09 26.29
N LEU A 117 23.30 -15.05 25.00
CA LEU A 117 22.77 -15.96 23.99
C LEU A 117 23.29 -17.38 24.15
N ARG A 118 24.56 -17.55 24.53
CA ARG A 118 25.16 -18.89 24.67
C ARG A 118 24.32 -19.88 25.50
N PRO A 119 23.88 -19.60 26.74
CA PRO A 119 23.05 -20.54 27.50
C PRO A 119 21.67 -20.80 26.87
N MET A 120 21.18 -19.88 26.04
CA MET A 120 19.91 -20.02 25.34
C MET A 120 20.03 -20.85 24.05
N LEU A 121 21.14 -20.69 23.32
CA LEU A 121 21.35 -21.34 22.02
C LEU A 121 21.86 -22.79 22.15
N VAL A 122 22.49 -23.15 23.28
CA VAL A 122 23.03 -24.52 23.45
C VAL A 122 21.93 -25.59 23.42
N PRO A 123 20.77 -25.42 24.09
CA PRO A 123 19.62 -26.30 23.91
C PRO A 123 18.58 -25.65 23.00
N VAL A 124 18.28 -26.24 21.83
CA VAL A 124 17.18 -25.79 20.95
C VAL A 124 15.84 -25.70 21.69
N ALA A 125 15.61 -26.60 22.65
CA ALA A 125 14.45 -26.59 23.52
C ALA A 125 14.24 -25.27 24.29
N ASN A 126 15.32 -24.51 24.59
CA ASN A 126 15.19 -23.19 25.19
C ASN A 126 14.59 -22.18 24.19
N MET A 127 14.94 -22.25 22.91
CA MET A 127 14.34 -21.40 21.86
C MET A 127 12.89 -21.77 21.57
N GLU A 128 12.57 -23.05 21.53
CA GLU A 128 11.18 -23.51 21.41
C GLU A 128 10.33 -23.02 22.59
N ARG A 129 10.90 -23.02 23.81
CA ARG A 129 10.26 -22.43 24.99
C ARG A 129 10.08 -20.92 24.88
N VAL A 130 11.08 -20.17 24.40
CA VAL A 130 10.93 -18.73 24.14
C VAL A 130 9.77 -18.47 23.18
N LEU A 131 9.70 -19.24 22.09
CA LEU A 131 8.63 -19.14 21.11
C LEU A 131 7.26 -19.43 21.73
N ALA A 132 7.15 -20.50 22.52
CA ALA A 132 5.92 -20.87 23.20
C ALA A 132 5.46 -19.81 24.21
N LEU A 133 6.37 -19.25 25.00
CA LEU A 133 6.07 -18.20 25.98
C LEU A 133 5.64 -16.90 25.31
N LEU A 134 6.23 -16.56 24.16
CA LEU A 134 5.85 -15.40 23.37
C LEU A 134 4.46 -15.60 22.74
N ALA A 135 4.19 -16.78 22.18
CA ALA A 135 2.90 -17.13 21.60
C ALA A 135 1.76 -17.17 22.64
N SER A 136 2.04 -17.66 23.86
CA SER A 136 1.05 -17.71 24.93
C SER A 136 0.82 -16.35 25.62
N GLY A 137 1.60 -15.32 25.28
CA GLY A 137 1.58 -14.04 25.99
C GLY A 137 2.10 -14.12 27.43
N ALA A 138 2.79 -15.21 27.81
CA ALA A 138 3.25 -15.43 29.19
C ALA A 138 4.47 -14.57 29.56
N LEU A 139 4.99 -13.79 28.62
CA LEU A 139 6.09 -12.85 28.86
C LEU A 139 5.59 -11.43 29.19
N GLY A 140 4.32 -11.12 28.96
CA GLY A 140 3.72 -9.82 29.26
C GLY A 140 3.14 -9.75 30.68
N ASP A 141 3.31 -8.61 31.36
CA ASP A 141 2.62 -8.30 32.62
C ASP A 141 1.28 -7.57 32.37
N GLU A 142 1.12 -6.90 31.23
CA GLU A 142 -0.09 -6.16 30.81
C GLU A 142 -0.33 -6.28 29.29
N LEU A 143 -1.60 -6.34 28.86
CA LEU A 143 -2.03 -6.51 27.47
C LEU A 143 -1.67 -5.35 26.51
N THR A 144 -1.18 -4.21 27.03
CA THR A 144 -1.09 -2.95 26.26
C THR A 144 0.32 -2.37 26.11
N ALA A 145 1.31 -2.85 26.84
CA ALA A 145 2.69 -2.39 26.75
C ALA A 145 3.63 -3.59 26.66
N GLN A 146 4.54 -3.58 25.69
CA GLN A 146 5.52 -4.66 25.57
C GLN A 146 6.40 -4.74 26.80
N SER A 147 6.46 -5.92 27.42
CA SER A 147 7.36 -6.14 28.53
C SER A 147 8.81 -6.20 28.06
N ALA A 148 9.76 -5.97 28.97
CA ALA A 148 11.18 -6.18 28.67
C ALA A 148 11.42 -7.63 28.23
N ALA A 149 10.77 -8.61 28.86
CA ALA A 149 10.90 -10.02 28.49
C ALA A 149 10.43 -10.31 27.06
N GLU A 150 9.36 -9.67 26.58
CA GLU A 150 8.88 -9.81 25.21
C GLU A 150 9.87 -9.24 24.19
N ILE A 151 10.41 -8.05 24.45
CA ILE A 151 11.44 -7.43 23.60
C ILE A 151 12.70 -8.33 23.55
N GLY A 152 13.09 -8.86 24.71
CA GLY A 152 14.17 -9.84 24.82
C GLY A 152 13.94 -11.11 24.01
N ALA A 153 12.71 -11.66 24.07
CA ALA A 153 12.34 -12.87 23.33
C ALA A 153 12.41 -12.66 21.82
N VAL A 154 11.88 -11.54 21.33
CA VAL A 154 11.94 -11.17 19.91
C VAL A 154 13.40 -11.07 19.44
N LYS A 155 14.28 -10.41 20.22
CA LYS A 155 15.72 -10.35 19.92
C LYS A 155 16.36 -11.74 19.93
N ALA A 156 16.07 -12.55 20.93
CA ALA A 156 16.64 -13.89 21.09
C ALA A 156 16.30 -14.80 19.91
N LEU A 157 15.03 -14.82 19.48
CA LEU A 157 14.58 -15.61 18.33
C LEU A 157 15.23 -15.14 17.03
N ALA A 158 15.31 -13.84 16.79
CA ALA A 158 15.96 -13.28 15.59
C ALA A 158 17.45 -13.64 15.53
N LEU A 159 18.15 -13.55 16.68
CA LEU A 159 19.56 -13.92 16.80
C LEU A 159 19.80 -15.42 16.65
N ALA A 160 18.94 -16.25 17.25
CA ALA A 160 18.99 -17.69 17.07
C ALA A 160 18.81 -18.09 15.61
N ALA A 161 17.83 -17.48 14.92
CA ALA A 161 17.61 -17.69 13.51
C ALA A 161 18.84 -17.32 12.68
N LEU A 162 19.49 -16.19 12.97
CA LEU A 162 20.74 -15.80 12.33
C LEU A 162 21.88 -16.80 12.59
N VAL A 163 22.12 -17.16 13.85
CA VAL A 163 23.23 -18.04 14.26
C VAL A 163 23.08 -19.44 13.66
N TYR A 164 21.86 -20.00 13.66
CA TYR A 164 21.63 -21.34 13.11
C TYR A 164 21.67 -21.39 11.58
N ASN A 165 21.46 -20.26 10.89
CA ASN A 165 21.44 -20.20 9.43
C ASN A 165 22.69 -19.57 8.80
N THR A 166 23.73 -19.22 9.57
CA THR A 166 24.97 -18.67 9.02
C THR A 166 25.94 -19.82 8.66
N PRO A 167 26.17 -20.12 7.36
CA PRO A 167 27.05 -21.21 6.96
C PRO A 167 28.52 -20.86 7.20
N GLY A 168 29.24 -21.70 7.94
CA GLY A 168 30.70 -21.77 7.87
C GLY A 168 31.51 -20.67 8.56
N ASP A 169 30.93 -19.88 9.47
CA ASP A 169 31.77 -19.09 10.37
C ASP A 169 32.55 -20.07 11.28
N THR A 170 33.87 -19.90 11.43
CA THR A 170 34.69 -20.71 12.35
C THR A 170 34.70 -20.16 13.77
N GLY A 171 33.95 -19.08 14.02
CA GLY A 171 33.82 -18.45 15.34
C GLY A 171 33.12 -19.34 16.39
N GLU A 172 33.26 -18.96 17.66
CA GLU A 172 32.71 -19.72 18.81
C GLU A 172 31.18 -19.91 18.75
N LEU A 173 30.44 -19.03 18.06
CA LEU A 173 28.99 -19.12 17.89
C LEU A 173 28.55 -20.22 16.93
N SER A 174 29.34 -20.54 15.90
CA SER A 174 29.05 -21.65 14.96
C SER A 174 29.10 -23.02 15.62
N GLN A 175 29.90 -23.15 16.69
CA GLN A 175 30.00 -24.38 17.45
C GLN A 175 28.74 -24.62 18.29
N LEU A 176 27.97 -23.56 18.60
CA LEU A 176 26.71 -23.65 19.32
C LEU A 176 25.57 -24.15 18.44
N SER A 177 25.64 -23.94 17.11
CA SER A 177 24.63 -24.42 16.15
C SER A 177 24.89 -25.84 15.64
N ALA A 178 25.98 -26.48 16.08
CA ALA A 178 26.39 -27.80 15.59
C ALA A 178 25.33 -28.87 15.94
N GLY A 179 24.57 -29.30 14.93
CA GLY A 179 23.51 -30.31 15.06
C GLY A 179 22.09 -29.75 15.10
N VAL A 180 21.92 -28.43 14.91
CA VAL A 180 20.63 -27.78 14.73
C VAL A 180 20.35 -27.60 13.25
N ASP A 181 19.16 -28.01 12.79
CA ASP A 181 18.68 -27.66 11.45
C ASP A 181 18.15 -26.22 11.48
N GLY A 182 19.01 -25.27 11.08
CA GLY A 182 18.66 -23.85 11.06
C GLY A 182 17.46 -23.52 10.17
N ARG A 183 17.28 -24.26 9.07
CA ARG A 183 16.14 -24.07 8.17
C ARG A 183 14.85 -24.51 8.84
N ALA A 184 14.84 -25.70 9.46
CA ALA A 184 13.69 -26.17 10.22
C ALA A 184 13.33 -25.20 11.37
N PHE A 185 14.34 -24.67 12.07
CA PHE A 185 14.12 -23.66 13.10
C PHE A 185 13.49 -22.38 12.55
N LEU A 186 13.99 -21.87 11.41
CA LEU A 186 13.45 -20.67 10.78
C LEU A 186 12.00 -20.88 10.33
N VAL A 187 11.66 -22.07 9.82
CA VAL A 187 10.26 -22.46 9.53
C VAL A 187 9.41 -22.35 10.79
N SER A 188 9.83 -22.92 11.92
CA SER A 188 9.08 -22.85 13.18
C SER A 188 8.91 -21.41 13.68
N VAL A 189 9.91 -20.54 13.49
CA VAL A 189 9.80 -19.11 13.83
C VAL A 189 8.76 -18.41 12.94
N LEU A 190 8.74 -18.70 11.63
CA LEU A 190 7.77 -18.15 10.69
C LEU A 190 6.35 -18.64 10.98
N GLU A 191 6.17 -19.92 11.26
CA GLU A 191 4.88 -20.48 11.73
C GLU A 191 4.45 -19.83 13.05
N GLY A 192 5.41 -19.54 13.94
CA GLY A 192 5.18 -18.82 15.18
C GLY A 192 4.60 -17.42 14.99
N LEU A 193 4.93 -16.71 13.90
CA LEU A 193 4.36 -15.39 13.61
C LEU A 193 2.84 -15.40 13.49
N ALA A 194 2.24 -16.53 13.07
CA ALA A 194 0.80 -16.68 12.98
C ALA A 194 0.12 -16.59 14.36
N ILE A 195 0.78 -17.09 15.41
CA ILE A 195 0.21 -17.22 16.76
C ILE A 195 0.73 -16.18 17.75
N ILE A 196 1.85 -15.50 17.46
CA ILE A 196 2.39 -14.45 18.31
C ILE A 196 1.46 -13.22 18.29
N PRO A 197 1.11 -12.63 19.44
CA PRO A 197 0.30 -11.42 19.50
C PRO A 197 1.08 -10.18 19.05
N ALA A 198 0.35 -9.21 18.52
CA ALA A 198 0.90 -7.88 18.24
C ALA A 198 1.27 -7.16 19.55
N PRO A 199 2.36 -6.36 19.56
CA PRO A 199 3.18 -5.95 18.41
C PRO A 199 4.45 -6.79 18.20
N SER A 200 4.61 -7.89 18.94
CA SER A 200 5.82 -8.71 18.94
C SER A 200 6.04 -9.47 17.63
N ASP A 201 4.96 -9.90 16.98
CA ASP A 201 4.97 -10.50 15.64
C ASP A 201 5.57 -9.56 14.58
N ALA A 202 5.10 -8.31 14.52
CA ALA A 202 5.54 -7.31 13.56
C ALA A 202 6.99 -6.85 13.82
N GLN A 203 7.45 -6.89 15.07
CA GLN A 203 8.86 -6.63 15.37
C GLN A 203 9.75 -7.80 14.95
N LEU A 204 9.35 -9.03 15.25
CA LEU A 204 10.09 -10.23 14.85
C LEU A 204 10.18 -10.32 13.31
N ALA A 205 9.06 -10.13 12.60
CA ALA A 205 9.01 -10.07 11.15
C ALA A 205 10.02 -9.06 10.56
N ARG A 206 10.00 -7.82 11.06
CA ARG A 206 10.95 -6.77 10.63
C ARG A 206 12.41 -7.10 10.88
N LEU A 207 12.70 -7.74 12.02
CA LEU A 207 14.07 -8.17 12.32
C LEU A 207 14.50 -9.27 11.34
N LEU A 208 13.68 -10.30 11.14
CA LEU A 208 13.99 -11.40 10.23
C LEU A 208 14.26 -10.93 8.79
N THR A 209 13.49 -9.96 8.29
CA THR A 209 13.71 -9.35 6.96
C THR A 209 14.98 -8.51 6.87
N SER A 210 15.46 -7.96 8.00
CA SER A 210 16.65 -7.09 8.03
C SER A 210 17.97 -7.84 8.21
N LEU A 211 17.90 -9.09 8.68
CA LEU A 211 19.09 -9.90 9.00
C LEU A 211 19.69 -10.55 7.75
N ARG A 212 21.02 -10.70 7.76
CA ARG A 212 21.80 -11.33 6.68
C ARG A 212 22.60 -12.51 7.19
N ALA A 213 22.45 -13.66 6.55
CA ALA A 213 23.22 -14.87 6.82
C ALA A 213 24.31 -15.05 5.75
N GLY A 214 25.56 -14.74 6.11
CA GLY A 214 26.67 -14.69 5.14
C GLY A 214 26.50 -13.54 4.15
N GLU A 215 26.60 -13.84 2.85
CA GLU A 215 26.40 -12.86 1.77
C GLU A 215 24.92 -12.61 1.43
N GLY A 216 24.01 -13.48 1.89
CA GLY A 216 22.58 -13.46 1.58
C GLY A 216 21.68 -12.92 2.69
N ALA A 217 20.43 -12.63 2.36
CA ALA A 217 19.38 -12.37 3.35
C ALA A 217 19.03 -13.64 4.12
N LEU A 218 18.63 -13.48 5.39
CA LEU A 218 18.20 -14.61 6.22
C LEU A 218 16.91 -15.25 5.68
N LEU A 219 15.92 -14.41 5.37
CA LEU A 219 14.71 -14.85 4.66
C LEU A 219 14.98 -14.76 3.16
N SER A 220 15.03 -15.91 2.50
CA SER A 220 15.23 -16.03 1.06
C SER A 220 13.93 -16.39 0.33
N VAL A 221 14.00 -16.40 -1.00
CA VAL A 221 12.88 -16.71 -1.91
C VAL A 221 12.26 -18.08 -1.65
N GLU A 222 13.05 -19.02 -1.10
CA GLU A 222 12.60 -20.37 -0.81
C GLU A 222 11.46 -20.43 0.22
N PHE A 223 11.30 -19.39 1.05
CA PHE A 223 10.27 -19.31 2.08
C PHE A 223 8.95 -18.73 1.58
N LEU A 224 8.89 -18.28 0.32
CA LEU A 224 7.69 -17.69 -0.26
C LEU A 224 6.49 -18.65 -0.28
N PRO A 225 6.62 -19.95 -0.63
CA PRO A 225 5.50 -20.89 -0.54
C PRO A 225 4.93 -21.01 0.88
N LEU A 226 5.81 -21.07 1.89
CA LEU A 226 5.41 -21.16 3.29
C LEU A 226 4.68 -19.88 3.74
N LEU A 227 5.23 -18.70 3.44
CA LEU A 227 4.60 -17.43 3.81
C LEU A 227 3.23 -17.25 3.18
N ARG A 228 3.02 -17.78 1.97
CA ARG A 228 1.71 -17.80 1.32
C ARG A 228 0.72 -18.73 2.01
N GLU A 229 1.17 -19.95 2.35
CA GLU A 229 0.35 -20.89 3.11
C GLU A 229 -0.07 -20.29 4.45
N LEU A 230 0.86 -19.63 5.15
CA LEU A 230 0.60 -18.92 6.39
C LEU A 230 -0.36 -17.73 6.20
N ALA A 231 -0.21 -16.94 5.15
CA ALA A 231 -1.12 -15.84 4.85
C ALA A 231 -2.56 -16.33 4.57
N ALA A 232 -2.70 -17.43 3.83
CA ALA A 232 -4.00 -18.03 3.51
C ALA A 232 -4.64 -18.67 4.75
N ALA A 233 -3.84 -19.32 5.60
CA ALA A 233 -4.31 -19.96 6.81
C ALA A 233 -4.68 -18.98 7.95
N ASN A 234 -4.14 -17.75 7.92
CA ASN A 234 -4.31 -16.75 8.98
C ASN A 234 -4.79 -15.40 8.41
N PRO A 235 -6.04 -15.27 7.92
CA PRO A 235 -6.54 -14.04 7.29
C PRO A 235 -6.48 -12.81 8.21
N GLU A 236 -6.59 -13.00 9.52
CA GLU A 236 -6.46 -11.96 10.54
C GLU A 236 -5.04 -11.37 10.66
N LYS A 237 -4.04 -12.07 10.13
CA LYS A 237 -2.63 -11.64 10.02
C LYS A 237 -2.24 -11.28 8.59
N SER A 238 -3.20 -11.13 7.67
CA SER A 238 -2.94 -10.84 6.25
C SER A 238 -1.97 -9.68 6.04
N ASP A 239 -2.20 -8.53 6.69
CA ASP A 239 -1.31 -7.36 6.55
C ASP A 239 0.16 -7.65 6.95
N LEU A 240 0.38 -8.51 7.96
CA LEU A 240 1.73 -8.90 8.39
C LEU A 240 2.43 -9.75 7.34
N PHE A 241 1.77 -10.81 6.86
CA PHE A 241 2.37 -11.71 5.88
C PHE A 241 2.47 -11.06 4.50
N GLU A 242 1.54 -10.18 4.13
CA GLU A 242 1.64 -9.39 2.91
C GLU A 242 2.85 -8.44 2.94
N SER A 243 3.12 -7.80 4.08
CA SER A 243 4.34 -6.99 4.26
C SER A 243 5.61 -7.84 4.10
N LEU A 244 5.66 -9.03 4.69
CA LEU A 244 6.81 -9.94 4.56
C LEU A 244 7.04 -10.39 3.10
N LEU A 245 5.96 -10.71 2.38
CA LEU A 245 6.02 -11.10 0.97
C LEU A 245 6.50 -9.94 0.09
N ALA A 246 6.06 -8.71 0.38
CA ALA A 246 6.53 -7.50 -0.31
C ALA A 246 8.01 -7.23 -0.04
N ASP A 247 8.44 -7.32 1.23
CA ASP A 247 9.84 -7.11 1.64
C ASP A 247 10.78 -8.15 1.00
N LEU A 248 10.35 -9.39 0.88
CA LEU A 248 11.11 -10.44 0.19
C LEU A 248 11.20 -10.21 -1.31
N ALA A 249 10.10 -9.80 -1.94
CA ALA A 249 10.09 -9.49 -3.36
C ALA A 249 11.02 -8.31 -3.69
N ALA A 250 11.16 -7.34 -2.79
CA ALA A 250 12.07 -6.21 -2.97
C ALA A 250 13.56 -6.59 -2.93
N GLN A 251 13.91 -7.76 -2.38
CA GLN A 251 15.29 -8.24 -2.30
C GLN A 251 15.75 -9.03 -3.53
N LEU A 252 14.82 -9.36 -4.43
CA LEU A 252 15.07 -10.08 -5.66
C LEU A 252 15.73 -9.20 -6.72
N SER A 253 16.59 -9.80 -7.55
CA SER A 253 17.01 -9.16 -8.81
C SER A 253 15.78 -8.91 -9.70
N ASP A 254 15.87 -7.97 -10.64
CA ASP A 254 14.72 -7.63 -11.49
C ASP A 254 14.19 -8.84 -12.27
N GLU A 255 15.07 -9.71 -12.77
CA GLU A 255 14.73 -10.96 -13.47
C GLU A 255 14.05 -11.99 -12.55
N GLU A 256 14.53 -12.16 -11.32
CA GLU A 256 13.93 -13.09 -10.34
C GLU A 256 12.61 -12.55 -9.80
N ARG A 257 12.53 -11.24 -9.55
CA ARG A 257 11.34 -10.54 -9.08
C ARG A 257 10.21 -10.64 -10.08
N ALA A 258 10.56 -10.50 -11.35
CA ALA A 258 9.67 -10.74 -12.47
C ALA A 258 9.14 -12.18 -12.57
N ALA A 259 10.04 -13.16 -12.56
CA ALA A 259 9.65 -14.57 -12.60
C ALA A 259 8.80 -14.96 -11.38
N TYR A 260 9.10 -14.35 -10.23
CA TYR A 260 8.31 -14.46 -9.01
C TYR A 260 6.92 -13.87 -9.21
N TYR A 261 6.78 -12.61 -9.61
CA TYR A 261 5.48 -11.98 -9.82
C TYR A 261 4.65 -12.66 -10.92
N ALA A 262 5.28 -13.16 -11.99
CA ALA A 262 4.59 -13.95 -13.02
C ALA A 262 3.94 -15.23 -12.44
N ARG A 263 4.53 -15.86 -11.42
CA ARG A 263 3.92 -17.00 -10.70
C ARG A 263 2.75 -16.60 -9.80
N PHE A 264 2.67 -15.34 -9.36
CA PHE A 264 1.53 -14.84 -8.57
C PHE A 264 0.29 -14.64 -9.44
N LEU A 265 0.48 -14.33 -10.71
CA LEU A 265 -0.64 -14.12 -11.65
C LEU A 265 -1.43 -15.42 -11.91
N SER A 266 -0.86 -16.60 -11.62
CA SER A 266 -1.54 -17.89 -11.75
C SER A 266 -2.35 -18.33 -10.52
N GLU A 267 -2.16 -17.72 -9.35
CA GLU A 267 -2.73 -18.18 -8.07
C GLU A 267 -3.31 -16.96 -7.30
N ILE A 268 -4.44 -16.46 -7.80
CA ILE A 268 -5.09 -15.19 -7.43
C ILE A 268 -5.73 -15.25 -6.02
N ASP A 269 -4.91 -15.36 -4.97
CA ASP A 269 -5.40 -15.52 -3.60
C ASP A 269 -5.43 -14.21 -2.78
N SER A 270 -4.64 -13.19 -3.17
CA SER A 270 -4.66 -11.85 -2.54
C SER A 270 -4.70 -10.71 -3.59
N PRO A 271 -5.76 -9.88 -3.61
CA PRO A 271 -5.84 -8.70 -4.47
C PRO A 271 -4.72 -7.68 -4.26
N LYS A 272 -4.25 -7.50 -3.02
CA LYS A 272 -3.19 -6.54 -2.69
C LYS A 272 -1.84 -7.01 -3.22
N LEU A 273 -1.49 -8.27 -2.99
CA LEU A 273 -0.26 -8.86 -3.53
C LEU A 273 -0.26 -8.86 -5.06
N LEU A 274 -1.41 -9.11 -5.68
CA LEU A 274 -1.54 -9.00 -7.13
C LEU A 274 -1.21 -7.58 -7.63
N LYS A 275 -1.74 -6.54 -6.96
CA LYS A 275 -1.43 -5.15 -7.33
C LYS A 275 0.07 -4.88 -7.20
N ASP A 276 0.68 -5.26 -6.08
CA ASP A 276 2.10 -4.98 -5.83
C ASP A 276 2.99 -5.75 -6.84
N ALA A 277 2.59 -6.97 -7.20
CA ALA A 277 3.22 -7.75 -8.24
C ALA A 277 3.15 -7.09 -9.61
N LEU A 278 1.96 -6.61 -10.01
CA LEU A 278 1.78 -5.88 -11.26
C LEU A 278 2.59 -4.58 -11.27
N ILE A 279 2.59 -3.82 -10.17
CA ILE A 279 3.40 -2.59 -10.04
C ILE A 279 4.89 -2.92 -10.24
N GLY A 280 5.38 -3.98 -9.60
CA GLY A 280 6.76 -4.40 -9.74
C GLY A 280 7.13 -4.85 -11.16
N LEU A 281 6.22 -5.52 -11.86
CA LEU A 281 6.39 -5.93 -13.26
C LEU A 281 6.38 -4.74 -14.22
N PHE A 282 5.53 -3.73 -13.98
CA PHE A 282 5.53 -2.50 -14.79
C PHE A 282 6.80 -1.66 -14.60
N GLY A 283 7.51 -1.82 -13.48
CA GLY A 283 8.81 -1.20 -13.24
C GLY A 283 9.95 -1.75 -14.12
N ASP A 284 9.75 -2.91 -14.76
CA ASP A 284 10.69 -3.49 -15.73
C ASP A 284 10.20 -3.23 -17.16
N GLU A 285 10.91 -2.39 -17.92
CA GLU A 285 10.58 -2.03 -19.29
C GLU A 285 10.50 -3.26 -20.22
N ALA A 286 11.33 -4.29 -20.00
CA ALA A 286 11.31 -5.51 -20.80
C ALA A 286 10.02 -6.33 -20.59
N GLN A 287 9.29 -6.06 -19.50
CA GLN A 287 8.14 -6.84 -19.07
C GLN A 287 6.84 -6.06 -19.04
N ALA A 288 6.90 -4.73 -19.07
CA ALA A 288 5.72 -3.87 -19.01
C ALA A 288 4.64 -4.26 -20.03
N ALA A 289 5.01 -4.60 -21.26
CA ALA A 289 4.07 -5.05 -22.29
C ALA A 289 3.38 -6.37 -21.93
N THR A 290 4.15 -7.35 -21.46
CA THR A 290 3.64 -8.66 -21.02
C THR A 290 2.75 -8.51 -19.79
N ALA A 291 3.18 -7.71 -18.80
CA ALA A 291 2.44 -7.37 -17.60
C ALA A 291 1.12 -6.68 -17.93
N MET A 292 1.11 -5.79 -18.91
CA MET A 292 -0.10 -5.11 -19.37
C MET A 292 -1.10 -6.10 -19.99
N SER A 293 -0.60 -7.05 -20.81
CA SER A 293 -1.43 -8.12 -21.37
C SER A 293 -2.08 -8.95 -20.25
N TRP A 294 -1.29 -9.38 -19.26
CA TRP A 294 -1.80 -10.15 -18.13
C TRP A 294 -2.78 -9.37 -17.28
N ALA A 295 -2.48 -8.12 -16.94
CA ALA A 295 -3.36 -7.27 -16.15
C ALA A 295 -4.72 -7.08 -16.85
N THR A 296 -4.71 -6.94 -18.18
CA THR A 296 -5.92 -6.81 -18.98
C THR A 296 -6.75 -8.10 -18.96
N GLU A 297 -6.12 -9.25 -19.20
CA GLU A 297 -6.79 -10.56 -19.17
C GLU A 297 -7.37 -10.89 -17.78
N LEU A 298 -6.58 -10.64 -16.73
CA LEU A 298 -7.02 -10.80 -15.35
C LEU A 298 -8.18 -9.87 -15.03
N PHE A 299 -8.11 -8.59 -15.41
CA PHE A 299 -9.21 -7.67 -15.16
C PHE A 299 -10.52 -8.10 -15.84
N ASP A 300 -10.43 -8.59 -17.08
CA ASP A 300 -11.60 -9.00 -17.87
C ASP A 300 -12.19 -10.34 -17.36
N SER A 301 -11.34 -11.27 -16.91
CA SER A 301 -11.78 -12.56 -16.36
C SER A 301 -12.46 -12.44 -14.98
N GLN A 302 -12.24 -11.34 -14.26
CA GLN A 302 -12.68 -11.14 -12.88
C GLN A 302 -13.95 -10.31 -12.76
N ALA A 303 -14.90 -10.50 -13.68
CA ALA A 303 -16.12 -9.70 -13.79
C ALA A 303 -16.89 -9.54 -12.46
N ASP A 304 -16.94 -10.61 -11.65
CA ASP A 304 -17.67 -10.66 -10.38
C ASP A 304 -16.83 -10.26 -9.16
N ASN A 305 -15.49 -10.21 -9.28
CA ASN A 305 -14.60 -9.83 -8.20
C ASN A 305 -14.24 -8.33 -8.25
N ARG A 306 -15.12 -7.51 -7.67
CA ARG A 306 -14.96 -6.04 -7.67
C ARG A 306 -13.69 -5.56 -6.98
N GLU A 307 -13.28 -6.22 -5.91
CA GLU A 307 -12.08 -5.84 -5.16
C GLU A 307 -10.83 -6.08 -5.99
N LEU A 308 -10.73 -7.26 -6.59
CA LEU A 308 -9.61 -7.60 -7.46
C LEU A 308 -9.51 -6.69 -8.68
N ARG A 309 -10.64 -6.40 -9.35
CA ARG A 309 -10.67 -5.44 -10.46
C ARG A 309 -10.21 -4.05 -10.02
N ARG A 310 -10.57 -3.62 -8.81
CA ARG A 310 -10.15 -2.32 -8.25
C ARG A 310 -8.63 -2.29 -8.07
N GLU A 311 -8.04 -3.34 -7.51
CA GLU A 311 -6.61 -3.42 -7.26
C GLU A 311 -5.80 -3.55 -8.56
N ILE A 312 -6.27 -4.33 -9.55
CA ILE A 312 -5.64 -4.42 -10.88
C ILE A 312 -5.66 -3.06 -11.58
N ALA A 313 -6.82 -2.39 -11.62
CA ALA A 313 -6.93 -1.06 -12.22
C ALA A 313 -6.05 -0.03 -11.48
N MET A 314 -5.90 -0.18 -10.16
CA MET A 314 -4.98 0.68 -9.39
C MET A 314 -3.52 0.41 -9.76
N ALA A 315 -3.11 -0.84 -9.93
CA ALA A 315 -1.76 -1.18 -10.39
C ALA A 315 -1.44 -0.53 -11.75
N ILE A 316 -2.37 -0.65 -12.70
CA ILE A 316 -2.25 -0.05 -14.03
C ILE A 316 -2.13 1.47 -13.93
N ALA A 317 -3.02 2.12 -13.15
CA ALA A 317 -2.98 3.56 -12.97
C ALA A 317 -1.66 4.05 -12.37
N VAL A 318 -1.12 3.33 -11.39
CA VAL A 318 0.11 3.71 -10.67
C VAL A 318 1.35 3.53 -11.54
N ALA A 319 1.49 2.41 -12.24
CA ALA A 319 2.79 1.99 -12.75
C ALA A 319 2.84 1.64 -14.25
N ALA A 320 1.74 1.21 -14.88
CA ALA A 320 1.77 0.82 -16.29
C ALA A 320 2.15 2.01 -17.18
N PRO A 321 2.87 1.82 -18.30
CA PRO A 321 3.21 2.93 -19.18
C PRO A 321 1.97 3.72 -19.63
N ALA A 322 2.13 5.05 -19.72
CA ALA A 322 1.02 5.99 -19.62
C ALA A 322 0.03 5.88 -20.78
N GLU A 323 0.53 5.62 -21.99
CA GLU A 323 -0.28 5.42 -23.19
C GLU A 323 -1.14 4.16 -23.08
N GLU A 324 -0.56 3.05 -22.63
CA GLU A 324 -1.29 1.79 -22.43
C GLU A 324 -2.30 1.89 -21.29
N ALA A 325 -1.96 2.59 -20.21
CA ALA A 325 -2.88 2.86 -19.11
C ALA A 325 -4.07 3.71 -19.58
N ALA A 326 -3.81 4.78 -20.34
CA ALA A 326 -4.86 5.62 -20.91
C ALA A 326 -5.78 4.82 -21.83
N ALA A 327 -5.22 4.03 -22.76
CA ALA A 327 -5.98 3.16 -23.66
C ALA A 327 -6.81 2.10 -22.90
N PHE A 328 -6.24 1.52 -21.85
CA PHE A 328 -6.98 0.58 -20.99
C PHE A 328 -8.21 1.23 -20.36
N PHE A 329 -8.05 2.41 -19.76
CA PHE A 329 -9.18 3.14 -19.19
C PHE A 329 -10.15 3.65 -20.27
N GLY A 330 -9.65 4.03 -21.45
CA GLY A 330 -10.48 4.41 -22.60
C GLY A 330 -11.42 3.30 -23.07
N GLN A 331 -11.08 2.04 -22.80
CA GLN A 331 -11.92 0.89 -23.16
C GLN A 331 -12.77 0.37 -22.00
N ARG A 332 -12.25 0.42 -20.76
CA ARG A 332 -12.80 -0.33 -19.61
C ARG A 332 -13.27 0.52 -18.45
N ALA A 333 -13.03 1.83 -18.46
CA ALA A 333 -13.35 2.67 -17.32
C ALA A 333 -14.85 2.70 -17.03
N THR A 334 -15.18 2.46 -15.77
CA THR A 334 -16.52 2.59 -15.21
C THR A 334 -16.55 3.68 -14.14
N SER A 335 -17.75 4.12 -13.75
CA SER A 335 -17.95 5.22 -12.78
C SER A 335 -17.39 4.96 -11.37
N ASN A 336 -16.90 3.77 -11.06
CA ASN A 336 -16.23 3.43 -9.81
C ASN A 336 -14.68 3.54 -9.89
N MET A 337 -14.12 3.92 -11.05
CA MET A 337 -12.66 3.98 -11.28
C MET A 337 -12.09 5.42 -11.24
N TYR A 338 -12.82 6.36 -10.64
CA TYR A 338 -12.36 7.75 -10.51
C TYR A 338 -11.03 7.86 -9.77
N ALA A 339 -10.84 7.10 -8.68
CA ALA A 339 -9.61 7.15 -7.91
C ALA A 339 -8.40 6.74 -8.76
N GLN A 340 -8.53 5.67 -9.55
CA GLN A 340 -7.51 5.19 -10.46
C GLN A 340 -7.17 6.21 -11.54
N LEU A 341 -8.16 6.85 -12.15
CA LEU A 341 -7.91 7.87 -13.17
C LEU A 341 -7.28 9.14 -12.62
N MET A 342 -7.65 9.54 -11.40
CA MET A 342 -6.95 10.63 -10.70
C MET A 342 -5.49 10.23 -10.40
N THR A 343 -5.25 8.99 -9.96
CA THR A 343 -3.89 8.47 -9.74
C THR A 343 -3.06 8.49 -11.01
N LEU A 344 -3.61 8.03 -12.14
CA LEU A 344 -2.94 8.10 -13.43
C LEU A 344 -2.65 9.56 -13.82
N GLY A 345 -3.63 10.45 -13.71
CA GLY A 345 -3.51 11.87 -14.07
C GLY A 345 -2.49 12.68 -13.27
N MET A 346 -2.08 12.18 -12.10
CA MET A 346 -1.03 12.80 -11.27
C MET A 346 0.39 12.42 -11.71
N ARG A 347 0.55 11.43 -12.60
CA ARG A 347 1.86 10.99 -13.07
C ARG A 347 2.44 11.98 -14.10
N PRO A 348 3.77 12.12 -14.16
CA PRO A 348 4.43 12.78 -15.29
C PRO A 348 3.98 12.14 -16.61
N GLU A 349 3.77 12.95 -17.65
CA GLU A 349 3.44 12.52 -19.04
C GLU A 349 2.05 11.86 -19.22
N ALA A 350 1.39 11.43 -18.14
CA ALA A 350 0.06 10.81 -18.23
C ALA A 350 -1.04 11.76 -18.70
N ALA A 351 -0.87 13.07 -18.47
CA ALA A 351 -1.82 14.08 -18.92
C ALA A 351 -1.99 14.09 -20.44
N ASP A 352 -0.87 14.01 -21.17
CA ASP A 352 -0.85 14.02 -22.64
C ASP A 352 -1.37 12.69 -23.20
N ALA A 353 -1.02 11.56 -22.57
CA ALA A 353 -1.58 10.25 -22.93
C ALA A 353 -3.10 10.18 -22.75
N LEU A 354 -3.63 10.72 -21.64
CA LEU A 354 -5.06 10.82 -21.39
C LEU A 354 -5.75 11.72 -22.43
N LEU A 355 -5.14 12.85 -22.81
CA LEU A 355 -5.65 13.73 -23.85
C LEU A 355 -5.69 13.03 -25.21
N ALA A 356 -4.60 12.35 -25.60
CA ALA A 356 -4.51 11.63 -26.86
C ALA A 356 -5.59 10.54 -26.99
N GLU A 357 -5.80 9.75 -25.92
CA GLU A 357 -6.85 8.74 -25.91
C GLU A 357 -8.26 9.37 -25.91
N TYR A 358 -8.45 10.47 -25.17
CA TYR A 358 -9.71 11.22 -25.20
C TYR A 358 -10.03 11.73 -26.61
N ASP A 359 -9.07 12.35 -27.30
CA ASP A 359 -9.22 12.88 -28.65
C ASP A 359 -9.53 11.76 -29.64
N TYR A 360 -8.80 10.63 -29.55
CA TYR A 360 -9.09 9.44 -30.34
C TYR A 360 -10.54 8.99 -30.15
N LEU A 361 -10.99 8.82 -28.91
CA LEU A 361 -12.37 8.42 -28.62
C LEU A 361 -13.41 9.47 -29.05
N ALA A 362 -13.07 10.76 -29.01
CA ALA A 362 -13.95 11.84 -29.46
C ALA A 362 -14.15 11.79 -30.99
N THR A 363 -13.11 11.46 -31.75
CA THR A 363 -13.22 11.32 -33.23
C THR A 363 -14.10 10.15 -33.66
N LEU A 364 -14.20 9.10 -32.85
CA LEU A 364 -14.98 7.91 -33.15
C LEU A 364 -16.48 8.05 -32.84
N ASP A 365 -16.93 9.21 -32.33
CA ASP A 365 -18.27 9.41 -31.75
C ASP A 365 -18.64 8.27 -30.77
N SER A 366 -17.64 7.83 -30.01
CA SER A 366 -17.71 6.65 -29.16
C SER A 366 -18.64 6.84 -27.96
N ASN A 367 -18.82 5.78 -27.18
CA ASN A 367 -19.54 5.84 -25.91
C ASN A 367 -18.98 7.00 -25.03
N PRO A 368 -19.81 7.94 -24.58
CA PRO A 368 -19.38 9.06 -23.75
C PRO A 368 -18.91 8.64 -22.34
N GLY A 369 -19.23 7.43 -21.90
CA GLY A 369 -18.83 6.90 -20.59
C GLY A 369 -17.30 6.92 -20.38
N PRO A 370 -16.51 6.22 -21.22
CA PRO A 370 -15.06 6.27 -21.10
C PRO A 370 -14.45 7.66 -21.29
N ARG A 371 -14.92 8.46 -22.27
CA ARG A 371 -14.44 9.86 -22.42
C ARG A 371 -14.64 10.68 -21.15
N LYS A 372 -15.84 10.58 -20.56
CA LYS A 372 -16.15 11.22 -19.27
C LYS A 372 -15.15 10.79 -18.21
N MET A 373 -14.82 9.51 -18.14
CA MET A 373 -13.87 9.00 -17.16
C MET A 373 -12.45 9.56 -17.39
N LEU A 374 -11.94 9.55 -18.63
CA LEU A 374 -10.61 10.11 -18.96
C LEU A 374 -10.49 11.58 -18.54
N VAL A 375 -11.53 12.39 -18.78
CA VAL A 375 -11.59 13.80 -18.37
C VAL A 375 -11.43 14.00 -16.86
N ALA A 376 -11.70 13.00 -16.02
CA ALA A 376 -11.40 13.09 -14.60
C ALA A 376 -9.89 13.13 -14.32
N GLY A 377 -9.10 12.35 -15.06
CA GLY A 377 -7.64 12.31 -14.91
C GLY A 377 -6.90 13.49 -15.55
N MET A 378 -7.56 14.27 -16.41
CA MET A 378 -6.94 15.35 -17.18
C MET A 378 -6.73 16.67 -16.42
N ALA A 379 -6.87 16.68 -15.09
CA ALA A 379 -6.78 17.90 -14.27
C ALA A 379 -5.43 18.63 -14.39
N SER A 380 -4.34 17.93 -14.71
CA SER A 380 -2.99 18.47 -14.85
C SER A 380 -2.75 19.23 -16.16
N LEU A 381 -3.60 19.06 -17.18
CA LEU A 381 -3.52 19.80 -18.46
C LEU A 381 -3.85 21.30 -18.35
N GLY A 382 -4.34 21.72 -17.19
CA GLY A 382 -4.68 23.12 -16.91
C GLY A 382 -6.09 23.50 -17.37
N LYS A 383 -6.41 24.78 -17.17
CA LYS A 383 -7.78 25.28 -17.32
C LYS A 383 -8.23 25.30 -18.79
N ASP A 384 -7.35 25.67 -19.71
CA ASP A 384 -7.72 25.96 -21.10
C ASP A 384 -8.22 24.69 -21.79
N HIS A 385 -7.53 23.56 -21.61
CA HIS A 385 -7.98 22.25 -22.09
C HIS A 385 -9.35 21.84 -21.51
N MET A 386 -9.59 22.07 -20.21
CA MET A 386 -10.88 21.75 -19.61
C MET A 386 -12.01 22.65 -20.12
N PHE A 387 -11.70 23.92 -20.43
CA PHE A 387 -12.65 24.82 -21.10
C PHE A 387 -13.02 24.30 -22.49
N ASP A 388 -12.03 23.84 -23.27
CA ASP A 388 -12.28 23.33 -24.61
C ASP A 388 -13.14 22.07 -24.59
N VAL A 389 -12.83 21.09 -23.73
CA VAL A 389 -13.69 19.91 -23.54
C VAL A 389 -15.11 20.31 -23.10
N ALA A 390 -15.22 21.23 -22.14
CA ALA A 390 -16.50 21.70 -21.63
C ALA A 390 -17.34 22.48 -22.66
N ARG A 391 -16.71 23.07 -23.68
CA ARG A 391 -17.38 23.82 -24.75
C ARG A 391 -17.73 22.95 -25.94
N TYR A 392 -16.87 21.98 -26.28
CA TYR A 392 -16.89 21.36 -27.60
C TYR A 392 -17.13 19.85 -27.62
N ASP A 393 -17.03 19.12 -26.49
CA ASP A 393 -17.40 17.68 -26.52
C ASP A 393 -18.88 17.54 -26.91
N PRO A 394 -19.26 16.64 -27.83
CA PRO A 394 -20.65 16.49 -28.27
C PRO A 394 -21.60 15.98 -27.18
N ALA A 395 -21.09 15.33 -26.13
CA ALA A 395 -21.90 14.72 -25.09
C ALA A 395 -22.01 15.63 -23.84
N PRO A 396 -23.24 16.02 -23.42
CA PRO A 396 -23.47 16.87 -22.24
C PRO A 396 -22.78 16.38 -20.96
N GLN A 397 -22.73 15.07 -20.76
CA GLN A 397 -22.14 14.45 -19.57
C GLN A 397 -20.62 14.51 -19.52
N VAL A 398 -19.95 14.59 -20.66
CA VAL A 398 -18.49 14.78 -20.76
C VAL A 398 -18.18 16.25 -20.51
N ARG A 399 -18.93 17.17 -21.14
CA ARG A 399 -18.85 18.62 -20.84
C ARG A 399 -19.04 18.92 -19.35
N GLY A 400 -20.06 18.29 -18.76
CA GLY A 400 -20.34 18.41 -17.33
C GLY A 400 -19.23 17.83 -16.44
N GLN A 401 -18.54 16.78 -16.87
CA GLN A 401 -17.40 16.25 -16.14
C GLN A 401 -16.17 17.16 -16.26
N ALA A 402 -15.94 17.77 -17.42
CA ALA A 402 -14.86 18.73 -17.61
C ALA A 402 -15.00 19.94 -16.67
N VAL A 403 -16.21 20.49 -16.53
CA VAL A 403 -16.43 21.58 -15.56
C VAL A 403 -16.28 21.12 -14.10
N ILE A 404 -16.64 19.87 -13.77
CA ILE A 404 -16.37 19.32 -12.43
C ILE A 404 -14.87 19.20 -12.19
N THR A 405 -14.13 18.56 -13.09
CA THR A 405 -12.67 18.39 -12.98
C THR A 405 -11.98 19.75 -12.87
N MET A 406 -12.34 20.69 -13.74
CA MET A 406 -11.82 22.06 -13.73
C MET A 406 -12.05 22.75 -12.38
N THR A 407 -13.29 22.76 -11.91
CA THR A 407 -13.66 23.47 -10.68
C THR A 407 -13.17 22.79 -9.42
N ALA A 408 -12.98 21.47 -9.42
CA ALA A 408 -12.44 20.73 -8.28
C ALA A 408 -10.90 20.83 -8.20
N TYR A 409 -10.20 20.53 -9.29
CA TYR A 409 -8.76 20.20 -9.21
C TYR A 409 -7.84 21.21 -9.88
N VAL A 410 -8.30 21.95 -10.89
CA VAL A 410 -7.43 22.91 -11.59
C VAL A 410 -7.21 24.17 -10.75
N ALA A 411 -5.94 24.58 -10.60
CA ALA A 411 -5.58 25.80 -9.91
C ALA A 411 -5.97 27.05 -10.71
N GLY A 412 -6.45 28.11 -10.03
CA GLY A 412 -6.85 29.36 -10.70
C GLY A 412 -8.09 29.25 -11.60
N SER A 413 -8.84 28.15 -11.53
CA SER A 413 -10.06 27.96 -12.32
C SER A 413 -11.28 28.72 -11.80
N ALA A 414 -11.21 29.25 -10.57
CA ALA A 414 -12.29 30.00 -9.95
C ALA A 414 -12.42 31.42 -10.53
N THR A 415 -12.99 31.50 -11.72
CA THR A 415 -13.09 32.72 -12.53
C THR A 415 -14.54 33.02 -12.90
N PRO A 416 -14.88 34.29 -13.23
CA PRO A 416 -16.19 34.64 -13.77
C PRO A 416 -16.53 33.89 -15.06
N GLU A 417 -15.53 33.63 -15.91
CA GLU A 417 -15.69 32.87 -17.15
C GLU A 417 -16.11 31.42 -16.89
N ALA A 418 -15.49 30.75 -15.91
CA ALA A 418 -15.86 29.38 -15.53
C ALA A 418 -17.30 29.34 -14.98
N LEU A 419 -17.68 30.33 -14.16
CA LEU A 419 -19.06 30.43 -13.66
C LEU A 419 -20.06 30.64 -14.79
N GLU A 420 -19.77 31.52 -15.75
CA GLU A 420 -20.68 31.81 -16.86
C GLU A 420 -20.82 30.61 -17.81
N LEU A 421 -19.73 29.86 -18.03
CA LEU A 421 -19.78 28.60 -18.76
C LEU A 421 -20.74 27.60 -18.10
N ILE A 422 -20.62 27.39 -16.79
CA ILE A 422 -21.48 26.44 -16.05
C ILE A 422 -22.94 26.92 -16.08
N ARG A 423 -23.17 28.21 -15.87
CA ARG A 423 -24.51 28.82 -15.86
C ARG A 423 -25.18 28.71 -17.23
N THR A 424 -24.45 29.04 -18.30
CA THR A 424 -24.95 28.91 -19.68
C THR A 424 -25.26 27.45 -20.00
N GLY A 425 -24.34 26.53 -19.72
CA GLY A 425 -24.56 25.10 -19.94
C GLY A 425 -25.75 24.54 -19.15
N PHE A 426 -25.98 25.00 -17.92
CA PHE A 426 -27.15 24.61 -17.14
C PHE A 426 -28.46 25.10 -17.78
N ARG A 427 -28.51 26.37 -18.20
CA ARG A 427 -29.70 26.94 -18.84
C ARG A 427 -30.04 26.24 -20.15
N GLU A 428 -29.01 25.86 -20.89
CA GLU A 428 -29.11 25.06 -22.12
C GLU A 428 -29.08 23.55 -21.85
N SER A 429 -29.39 23.07 -20.63
CA SER A 429 -29.29 21.64 -20.26
C SER A 429 -30.11 20.68 -21.13
N GLN A 430 -31.10 21.19 -21.88
CA GLN A 430 -31.90 20.43 -22.84
C GLN A 430 -31.30 20.40 -24.25
N ASP A 431 -30.31 21.24 -24.54
CA ASP A 431 -29.59 21.28 -25.81
C ASP A 431 -28.45 20.23 -25.80
N PRO A 432 -28.47 19.23 -26.70
CA PRO A 432 -27.41 18.23 -26.79
C PRO A 432 -26.02 18.79 -27.11
N GLY A 433 -25.93 19.91 -27.82
CA GLY A 433 -24.67 20.56 -28.22
C GLY A 433 -24.12 21.55 -27.18
N LEU A 434 -24.96 22.10 -26.31
CA LEU A 434 -24.54 23.16 -25.37
C LEU A 434 -24.75 22.79 -23.89
N GLY A 435 -25.64 21.84 -23.60
CA GLY A 435 -26.10 21.56 -22.26
C GLY A 435 -25.06 20.94 -21.33
N ILE A 436 -25.18 21.26 -20.04
CA ILE A 436 -24.52 20.60 -18.91
C ILE A 436 -25.63 20.07 -17.98
N PRO A 437 -25.62 18.76 -17.63
CA PRO A 437 -26.59 18.20 -16.71
C PRO A 437 -26.64 18.93 -15.37
N ALA A 438 -27.86 19.17 -14.86
CA ALA A 438 -28.08 19.97 -13.65
C ALA A 438 -27.29 19.50 -12.42
N HIS A 439 -27.16 18.17 -12.23
CA HIS A 439 -26.39 17.61 -11.13
C HIS A 439 -24.88 17.92 -11.25
N GLN A 440 -24.34 17.96 -12.48
CA GLN A 440 -22.94 18.31 -12.71
C GLN A 440 -22.70 19.82 -12.60
N ALA A 441 -23.63 20.63 -13.11
CA ALA A 441 -23.61 22.08 -12.90
C ALA A 441 -23.66 22.44 -11.42
N LEU A 442 -24.50 21.75 -10.64
CA LEU A 442 -24.58 21.89 -9.18
C LEU A 442 -23.25 21.57 -8.50
N SER A 443 -22.63 20.43 -8.82
CA SER A 443 -21.33 20.06 -8.27
C SER A 443 -20.25 21.09 -8.62
N ALA A 444 -20.21 21.56 -9.87
CA ALA A 444 -19.24 22.54 -10.31
C ALA A 444 -19.43 23.92 -9.63
N ALA A 445 -20.68 24.38 -9.49
CA ALA A 445 -21.00 25.60 -8.75
C ALA A 445 -20.62 25.49 -7.27
N HIS A 446 -20.87 24.33 -6.64
CA HIS A 446 -20.46 24.09 -5.26
C HIS A 446 -18.93 24.14 -5.10
N ASN A 447 -18.19 23.51 -6.00
CA ASN A 447 -16.72 23.54 -5.99
C ASN A 447 -16.18 24.99 -6.08
N LEU A 448 -16.74 25.82 -6.97
CA LEU A 448 -16.39 27.24 -7.08
C LEU A 448 -16.68 28.01 -5.79
N ALA A 449 -17.88 27.82 -5.22
CA ALA A 449 -18.27 28.46 -3.97
C ALA A 449 -17.33 28.07 -2.80
N GLN A 450 -16.92 26.80 -2.73
CA GLN A 450 -15.95 26.34 -1.72
C GLN A 450 -14.56 26.94 -1.94
N LYS A 451 -14.03 26.91 -3.18
CA LYS A 451 -12.70 27.48 -3.50
C LYS A 451 -12.62 28.97 -3.18
N THR A 452 -13.73 29.69 -3.35
CA THR A 452 -13.82 31.14 -3.11
C THR A 452 -14.43 31.49 -1.74
N ARG A 453 -14.59 30.52 -0.84
CA ARG A 453 -15.33 30.71 0.42
C ARG A 453 -14.78 31.85 1.29
N ASN A 454 -13.45 32.01 1.30
CA ASN A 454 -12.75 33.00 2.11
C ASN A 454 -12.45 34.30 1.35
N THR A 455 -12.89 34.40 0.09
CA THR A 455 -12.72 35.59 -0.74
C THR A 455 -14.09 36.21 -1.00
N ALA A 456 -14.29 37.45 -0.56
CA ALA A 456 -15.43 38.23 -1.03
C ALA A 456 -15.28 38.44 -2.54
N GLY A 457 -16.31 38.13 -3.33
CA GLY A 457 -16.22 38.28 -4.77
C GLY A 457 -17.41 37.72 -5.53
N SER A 458 -17.60 38.25 -6.74
CA SER A 458 -18.70 37.92 -7.65
C SER A 458 -18.79 36.44 -8.02
N VAL A 459 -17.67 35.71 -8.01
CA VAL A 459 -17.64 34.27 -8.31
C VAL A 459 -18.32 33.47 -7.19
N ARG A 460 -18.03 33.80 -5.92
CA ARG A 460 -18.67 33.15 -4.76
C ARG A 460 -20.17 33.36 -4.79
N ASP A 461 -20.58 34.62 -4.85
CA ASP A 461 -21.99 35.01 -4.77
C ASP A 461 -22.75 34.49 -5.99
N GLY A 462 -22.16 34.60 -7.19
CA GLY A 462 -22.76 34.06 -8.41
C GLY A 462 -22.85 32.53 -8.46
N SER A 463 -21.95 31.81 -7.77
CA SER A 463 -22.03 30.36 -7.60
C SER A 463 -23.15 29.97 -6.63
N VAL A 464 -23.31 30.70 -5.52
CA VAL A 464 -24.43 30.55 -4.58
C VAL A 464 -25.76 30.82 -5.28
N ASP A 465 -25.84 31.88 -6.09
CA ASP A 465 -27.03 32.21 -6.87
C ASP A 465 -27.36 31.13 -7.90
N LEU A 466 -26.35 30.56 -8.58
CA LEU A 466 -26.57 29.45 -9.51
C LEU A 466 -27.09 28.19 -8.79
N MET A 467 -26.55 27.86 -7.60
CA MET A 467 -27.09 26.75 -6.81
C MET A 467 -28.55 27.00 -6.39
N ARG A 468 -28.92 28.25 -6.08
CA ARG A 468 -30.30 28.64 -5.78
C ARG A 468 -31.19 28.54 -7.03
N GLU A 469 -30.70 28.97 -8.19
CA GLU A 469 -31.38 28.82 -9.50
C GLU A 469 -31.71 27.35 -9.76
N ILE A 470 -30.74 26.45 -9.57
CA ILE A 470 -30.92 24.99 -9.71
C ILE A 470 -31.93 24.46 -8.70
N ALA A 471 -31.87 24.90 -7.43
CA ALA A 471 -32.79 24.45 -6.38
C ALA A 471 -34.26 24.81 -6.68
N LEU A 472 -34.49 25.95 -7.33
CA LEU A 472 -35.83 26.48 -7.60
C LEU A 472 -36.38 26.12 -9.00
N ASP A 473 -35.58 25.53 -9.89
CA ASP A 473 -36.04 25.15 -11.23
C ASP A 473 -36.90 23.88 -11.19
N HIS A 474 -38.19 24.01 -11.51
CA HIS A 474 -39.15 22.91 -11.51
C HIS A 474 -38.83 21.78 -12.52
N ARG A 475 -37.99 22.05 -13.52
CA ARG A 475 -37.55 21.06 -14.51
C ARG A 475 -36.43 20.16 -13.99
N VAL A 476 -35.76 20.55 -12.90
CA VAL A 476 -34.68 19.78 -12.29
C VAL A 476 -35.25 18.65 -11.41
N PRO A 477 -34.69 17.43 -11.44
CA PRO A 477 -35.14 16.33 -10.59
C PRO A 477 -35.17 16.71 -9.10
N THR A 478 -36.19 16.26 -8.38
CA THR A 478 -36.41 16.62 -6.96
C THR A 478 -35.19 16.38 -6.10
N SER A 479 -34.53 15.23 -6.26
CA SER A 479 -33.30 14.88 -5.56
C SER A 479 -32.14 15.86 -5.78
N THR A 480 -32.02 16.41 -6.99
CA THR A 480 -30.96 17.39 -7.33
C THR A 480 -31.27 18.73 -6.69
N ARG A 481 -32.55 19.14 -6.64
CA ARG A 481 -32.99 20.35 -5.92
C ARG A 481 -32.77 20.24 -4.43
N GLU A 482 -33.18 19.13 -3.82
CA GLU A 482 -32.94 18.86 -2.39
C GLU A 482 -31.44 18.84 -2.07
N ARG A 483 -30.63 18.25 -2.95
CA ARG A 483 -29.17 18.29 -2.81
C ARG A 483 -28.63 19.71 -2.89
N ALA A 484 -29.16 20.55 -3.79
CA ALA A 484 -28.75 21.96 -3.88
C ALA A 484 -29.06 22.72 -2.58
N VAL A 485 -30.25 22.51 -1.99
CA VAL A 485 -30.60 23.08 -0.67
C VAL A 485 -29.61 22.63 0.39
N GLN A 486 -29.29 21.33 0.49
CA GLN A 486 -28.31 20.82 1.46
C GLN A 486 -26.94 21.49 1.31
N LEU A 487 -26.45 21.63 0.07
CA LEU A 487 -25.15 22.26 -0.21
C LEU A 487 -25.14 23.76 0.10
N LEU A 488 -26.29 24.43 0.00
CA LEU A 488 -26.44 25.86 0.33
C LEU A 488 -26.43 26.16 1.82
N SER A 489 -26.67 25.16 2.69
CA SER A 489 -26.71 25.33 4.14
C SER A 489 -25.43 25.94 4.74
N SER A 490 -24.27 25.73 4.12
CA SER A 490 -22.99 26.31 4.56
C SER A 490 -22.73 27.73 4.08
N PHE A 491 -23.60 28.29 3.24
CA PHE A 491 -23.43 29.60 2.60
C PHE A 491 -24.55 30.60 2.93
N LEU A 492 -25.72 30.12 3.35
CA LEU A 492 -26.88 30.93 3.67
C LEU A 492 -27.00 31.18 5.18
N SER A 493 -27.71 32.24 5.55
CA SER A 493 -28.18 32.40 6.93
C SER A 493 -29.22 31.32 7.27
N HIS A 494 -29.46 31.06 8.55
CA HIS A 494 -30.48 30.10 8.97
C HIS A 494 -31.87 30.48 8.43
N GLU A 495 -32.21 31.77 8.44
CA GLU A 495 -33.47 32.29 7.93
C GLU A 495 -33.60 32.08 6.41
N ASP A 496 -32.58 32.47 5.64
CA ASP A 496 -32.58 32.28 4.18
C ASP A 496 -32.65 30.81 3.78
N PHE A 497 -31.98 29.94 4.56
CA PHE A 497 -32.00 28.51 4.35
C PHE A 497 -33.40 27.92 4.57
N ASP A 498 -34.08 28.30 5.66
CA ASP A 498 -35.44 27.83 5.97
C ASP A 498 -36.45 28.30 4.92
N VAL A 499 -36.34 29.56 4.48
CA VAL A 499 -37.17 30.09 3.38
C VAL A 499 -36.95 29.30 2.10
N LEU A 500 -35.69 29.06 1.71
CA LEU A 500 -35.39 28.29 0.50
C LEU A 500 -35.91 26.85 0.60
N LYS A 501 -35.73 26.20 1.75
CA LYS A 501 -36.21 24.83 1.99
C LYS A 501 -37.73 24.75 1.84
N GLN A 502 -38.46 25.74 2.37
CA GLN A 502 -39.92 25.82 2.21
C GLN A 502 -40.32 26.02 0.75
N GLN A 503 -39.62 26.91 0.02
CA GLN A 503 -39.88 27.13 -1.40
C GLN A 503 -39.68 25.85 -2.21
N VAL A 504 -38.56 25.13 -2.03
CA VAL A 504 -38.28 23.89 -2.76
C VAL A 504 -39.29 22.80 -2.43
N SER A 505 -39.71 22.70 -1.17
CA SER A 505 -40.74 21.74 -0.73
C SER A 505 -42.12 22.01 -1.34
N SER A 506 -42.37 23.24 -1.81
CA SER A 506 -43.64 23.61 -2.46
C SER A 506 -43.68 23.28 -3.96
N LEU A 507 -42.53 22.95 -4.57
CA LEU A 507 -42.46 22.66 -6.00
C LEU A 507 -42.99 21.26 -6.33
N PRO A 508 -43.55 21.04 -7.53
CA PRO A 508 -44.04 19.73 -7.95
C PRO A 508 -42.90 18.71 -7.95
N PHE A 509 -43.21 17.46 -7.62
CA PHE A 509 -42.26 16.36 -7.68
C PHE A 509 -41.88 16.07 -9.14
N THR A 510 -40.57 16.10 -9.43
CA THR A 510 -40.00 15.79 -10.74
C THR A 510 -39.11 14.53 -10.61
N PRO A 511 -39.46 13.40 -11.26
CA PRO A 511 -38.66 12.18 -11.24
C PRO A 511 -37.33 12.34 -12.02
N TYR A 512 -36.44 11.35 -11.87
CA TYR A 512 -35.16 11.26 -12.59
C TYR A 512 -35.32 10.99 -14.08
#